data_AF-A0A6N2KNT4-F1
#
_entry.id   AF-A0A6N2KNT4-F1
#
_cell.length_a   1.000
_cell.length_b   1.000
_cell.length_c   1.000
_cell.angle_alpha   90.00
_cell.angle_beta   90.00
_cell.angle_gamma   90.00
#
_symmetry.space_group_name_H-M   'P 1'
#
loop_
_entity.id
_entity.type
_entity.pdbx_description
1 polymer ?
#
loop_
_entity_poly.entity_id
_entity_poly.type
_entity_poly.pdbx_seq_one_letter_code
_entity_poly.pdbx_strand_id
1 'polypeptide(L)'
;MAATIYLHQFLFLLSISLILHKSISYPATSSSIINPAKVKQVSSKPRAFVYKGFLTDLECDHLISLAKSELKRSAVADNENGKSKLSEVRTSSGMFITKAKDPIVAGIEDKIATWTFLPKEW
;
A
#
# COMPACT_ATOMS: atom_id res chain seq x y z
N MET A 1 -44.98 17.56 18.45
CA MET A 1 -43.84 18.26 19.07
C MET A 1 -42.65 17.33 19.36
N ALA A 2 -42.86 16.13 19.92
CA ALA A 2 -41.77 15.18 20.20
C ALA A 2 -41.11 14.57 18.94
N ALA A 3 -41.88 14.20 17.91
CA ALA A 3 -41.35 13.58 16.69
C ALA A 3 -40.34 14.47 15.93
N THR A 4 -40.58 15.79 15.90
CA THR A 4 -39.68 16.79 15.31
C THR A 4 -38.37 16.92 16.08
N ILE A 5 -38.38 16.70 17.41
CA ILE A 5 -37.17 16.73 18.25
C ILE A 5 -36.29 15.50 17.99
N TYR A 6 -36.89 14.32 17.90
CA TYR A 6 -36.17 13.09 17.59
C TYR A 6 -35.55 13.10 16.18
N LEU A 7 -36.25 13.66 15.20
CA LEU A 7 -35.72 13.81 13.84
C LEU A 7 -34.50 14.75 13.81
N HIS A 8 -34.55 15.87 14.55
CA HIS A 8 -33.41 16.78 14.65
C HIS A 8 -32.23 16.15 15.39
N GLN A 9 -32.46 15.41 16.47
CA GLN A 9 -31.40 14.68 17.17
C GLN A 9 -30.78 13.60 16.28
N PHE A 10 -31.59 12.85 15.52
CA PHE A 10 -31.11 11.85 14.59
C PHE A 10 -30.27 12.46 13.46
N LEU A 11 -30.74 13.56 12.85
CA LEU A 11 -29.99 14.26 11.80
C LEU A 11 -28.68 14.88 12.34
N PHE A 12 -28.67 15.34 13.59
CA PHE A 12 -27.47 15.86 14.25
C PHE A 12 -26.46 14.75 14.57
N LEU A 13 -26.91 13.57 14.99
CA LEU A 13 -26.04 12.41 15.18
C LEU A 13 -25.50 11.88 13.84
N LEU A 14 -26.32 11.90 12.79
CA LEU A 14 -25.90 11.53 11.43
C LEU A 14 -24.84 12.49 10.89
N SER A 15 -25.01 13.80 11.13
CA SER A 15 -24.02 14.81 10.71
C SER A 15 -22.72 14.70 11.51
N ILE A 16 -22.78 14.45 12.82
CA ILE A 16 -21.58 14.16 13.63
C ILE A 16 -20.86 12.92 13.11
N SER A 17 -21.58 11.84 12.77
CA SER A 17 -20.99 10.63 12.19
C SER A 17 -20.32 10.89 10.85
N LEU A 18 -20.96 11.65 9.96
CA LEU A 18 -20.40 12.08 8.67
C LEU A 18 -19.15 12.97 8.83
N ILE A 19 -19.13 13.84 9.84
CA ILE A 19 -17.98 14.69 10.16
C ILE A 19 -16.84 13.84 10.74
N LEU A 20 -17.14 12.90 11.66
CA LEU A 20 -16.14 12.01 12.26
C LEU A 20 -15.48 11.09 11.22
N HIS A 21 -16.27 10.54 10.28
CA HIS A 21 -15.75 9.72 9.18
C HIS A 21 -14.81 10.52 8.25
N LYS A 22 -15.09 11.81 8.05
CA LYS A 22 -14.26 12.67 7.19
C LYS A 22 -12.97 13.13 7.87
N SER A 23 -12.91 13.07 9.20
CA SER A 23 -11.75 13.49 10.01
C SER A 23 -10.78 12.36 10.37
N ILE A 24 -10.87 11.18 9.73
CA ILE A 24 -9.72 10.28 9.66
C ILE A 24 -8.74 10.91 8.67
N SER A 25 -8.08 11.96 9.15
CA SER A 25 -6.85 12.48 8.60
C SER A 25 -5.87 11.33 8.69
N TYR A 26 -5.64 10.62 7.57
CA TYR A 26 -4.49 9.73 7.47
C TYR A 26 -3.29 10.55 7.95
N PRO A 27 -2.59 10.11 9.01
CA PRO A 27 -1.48 10.86 9.56
C PRO A 27 -0.55 11.23 8.41
N ALA A 28 -0.22 12.52 8.39
CA ALA A 28 0.47 13.21 7.32
C ALA A 28 1.49 12.33 6.61
N THR A 29 1.41 12.35 5.28
CA THR A 29 2.39 11.88 4.31
C THR A 29 3.75 11.72 4.97
N SER A 30 4.17 10.47 5.19
CA SER A 30 5.54 10.15 5.60
C SER A 30 6.46 10.94 4.67
N SER A 31 7.05 12.03 5.17
CA SER A 31 8.02 12.80 4.40
C SER A 31 9.03 11.81 3.85
N SER A 32 9.32 11.90 2.55
CA SER A 32 10.21 11.03 1.77
C SER A 32 11.68 11.12 2.19
N ILE A 33 11.95 11.30 3.49
CA ILE A 33 13.27 11.37 4.08
C ILE A 33 13.85 9.96 4.08
N ILE A 34 14.50 9.64 2.98
CA ILE A 34 15.43 8.52 2.88
C ILE A 34 16.66 8.87 3.73
N ASN A 35 17.00 7.97 4.65
CA ASN A 35 18.18 8.07 5.49
C ASN A 35 19.24 7.06 4.99
N PRO A 36 20.29 7.52 4.30
CA PRO A 36 21.35 6.66 3.80
C PRO A 36 22.05 5.84 4.89
N ALA A 37 22.07 6.30 6.15
CA ALA A 37 22.68 5.56 7.26
C ALA A 37 21.92 4.27 7.63
N LYS A 38 20.67 4.11 7.16
CA LYS A 38 19.90 2.87 7.32
C LYS A 38 20.18 1.82 6.23
N VAL A 39 21.09 2.11 5.31
CA VAL A 39 21.41 1.25 4.17
C VAL A 39 22.70 0.48 4.43
N LYS A 40 22.67 -0.82 4.13
CA LYS A 40 23.85 -1.67 4.09
C LYS A 40 24.01 -2.27 2.69
N GLN A 41 25.18 -2.09 2.08
CA GLN A 41 25.55 -2.84 0.88
C GLN A 41 25.78 -4.31 1.23
N VAL A 42 25.16 -5.22 0.48
CA VAL A 42 25.31 -6.67 0.68
C VAL A 42 26.07 -7.34 -0.47
N SER A 43 26.10 -6.73 -1.66
CA SER A 43 26.96 -7.17 -2.75
C SER A 43 27.27 -6.01 -3.70
N SER A 44 28.46 -6.04 -4.30
CA SER A 44 28.87 -5.14 -5.38
C SER A 44 28.57 -5.73 -6.77
N LYS A 45 28.51 -7.06 -6.89
CA LYS A 45 28.22 -7.77 -8.13
C LYS A 45 27.48 -9.09 -7.84
N PRO A 46 26.15 -9.16 -7.99
CA PRO A 46 25.25 -8.07 -8.42
C PRO A 46 25.20 -6.92 -7.39
N ARG A 47 24.89 -5.69 -7.86
CA ARG A 47 24.69 -4.56 -6.94
C ARG A 47 23.44 -4.81 -6.09
N ALA A 48 23.60 -4.95 -4.79
CA ALA A 48 22.51 -5.24 -3.88
C ALA A 48 22.68 -4.50 -2.54
N PHE A 49 21.58 -3.96 -2.03
CA PHE A 49 21.51 -3.17 -0.81
C PHE A 49 20.30 -3.61 0.03
N VAL A 50 20.44 -3.53 1.36
CA VAL A 50 19.35 -3.72 2.31
C VAL A 50 19.10 -2.39 3.03
N TYR A 51 17.87 -1.89 2.95
CA TYR A 51 17.43 -0.70 3.68
C TYR A 51 16.64 -1.14 4.91
N LYS A 52 17.14 -0.86 6.12
CA LYS A 52 16.47 -1.25 7.37
C LYS A 52 15.30 -0.31 7.68
N GLY A 53 14.09 -0.86 7.83
CA GLY A 53 12.89 -0.10 8.19
C GLY A 53 12.50 0.91 7.11
N PHE A 54 12.51 0.47 5.85
CA PHE A 54 12.07 1.27 4.71
C PHE A 54 10.56 1.56 4.77
N LEU A 55 9.79 0.54 5.16
CA LEU A 55 8.39 0.66 5.52
C LEU A 55 8.26 0.61 7.04
N THR A 56 7.29 1.35 7.56
CA THR A 56 6.80 1.20 8.93
C THR A 56 5.91 -0.04 9.04
N ASP A 57 5.70 -0.52 10.26
CA ASP A 57 4.82 -1.67 10.50
C ASP A 57 3.38 -1.39 10.05
N LEU A 58 2.89 -0.15 10.28
CA LEU A 58 1.56 0.29 9.84
C LEU A 58 1.40 0.31 8.31
N GLU A 59 2.43 0.75 7.58
CA GLU A 59 2.43 0.67 6.11
C GLU A 59 2.40 -0.79 5.63
N CYS A 60 3.10 -1.69 6.32
CA CYS A 60 3.09 -3.12 6.01
C CYS A 60 1.69 -3.73 6.25
N ASP A 61 1.09 -3.47 7.41
CA ASP A 61 -0.26 -3.94 7.73
C ASP A 61 -1.30 -3.41 6.75
N HIS A 62 -1.15 -2.15 6.32
CA HIS A 62 -2.00 -1.54 5.30
C HIS A 62 -1.90 -2.30 3.97
N LEU A 63 -0.69 -2.53 3.44
CA LEU A 63 -0.50 -3.29 2.20
C LEU A 63 -1.06 -4.71 2.28
N ILE A 64 -0.89 -5.38 3.43
CA ILE A 64 -1.46 -6.71 3.68
C ILE A 64 -2.99 -6.65 3.63
N SER A 65 -3.59 -5.64 4.26
CA SER A 65 -5.05 -5.46 4.27
C SER A 65 -5.63 -5.27 2.87
N LEU A 66 -4.96 -4.47 2.04
CA LEU A 66 -5.35 -4.23 0.64
C LEU A 66 -5.26 -5.51 -0.20
N ALA A 67 -4.23 -6.33 0.03
CA ALA A 67 -4.00 -7.52 -0.78
C ALA A 67 -4.93 -8.69 -0.41
N LYS A 68 -5.30 -8.83 0.87
CA LYS A 68 -5.96 -10.03 1.44
C LYS A 68 -7.15 -10.56 0.64
N SER A 69 -8.03 -9.70 0.12
CA SER A 69 -9.24 -10.13 -0.59
C SER A 69 -8.99 -10.58 -2.03
N GLU A 70 -7.87 -10.18 -2.64
CA GLU A 70 -7.61 -10.34 -4.08
C GLU A 70 -6.40 -11.24 -4.38
N LEU A 71 -5.80 -11.87 -3.36
CA LEU A 71 -4.69 -12.80 -3.55
C LEU A 71 -5.11 -13.99 -4.41
N LYS A 72 -4.47 -14.13 -5.58
CA LYS A 72 -4.67 -15.25 -6.49
C LYS A 72 -3.39 -16.04 -6.62
N ARG A 73 -3.52 -17.34 -6.89
CA ARG A 73 -2.37 -18.20 -7.13
C ARG A 73 -1.56 -17.64 -8.30
N SER A 74 -0.26 -17.47 -8.10
CA SER A 74 0.61 -16.99 -9.16
C SER A 74 0.70 -18.02 -10.28
N ALA A 75 0.60 -17.54 -11.51
CA ALA A 75 0.92 -18.31 -12.70
C ALA A 75 2.28 -17.90 -13.26
N VAL A 76 2.86 -18.77 -14.07
CA VAL A 76 4.07 -18.54 -14.86
C VAL A 76 3.71 -18.61 -16.34
N ALA A 77 4.52 -18.00 -17.19
CA ALA A 77 4.39 -18.19 -18.63
C ALA A 77 4.85 -19.61 -18.99
N ASP A 78 4.06 -20.29 -19.81
CA ASP A 78 4.42 -21.56 -20.42
C ASP A 78 5.53 -21.35 -21.46
N ASN A 79 6.54 -22.21 -21.47
CA ASN A 79 7.73 -22.03 -22.31
C ASN A 79 7.46 -22.26 -23.80
N GLU A 80 6.43 -23.03 -24.16
CA GLU A 80 6.15 -23.37 -25.56
C GLU A 80 5.24 -22.35 -26.23
N ASN A 81 4.22 -21.87 -25.50
CA ASN A 81 3.17 -21.03 -26.06
C ASN A 81 2.97 -19.68 -25.36
N GLY A 82 3.72 -19.40 -24.28
CA GLY A 82 3.66 -18.15 -23.52
C GLY A 82 2.39 -17.98 -22.68
N LYS A 83 1.47 -18.94 -22.65
CA LYS A 83 0.22 -18.83 -21.90
C LYS A 83 0.45 -18.96 -20.41
N SER A 84 -0.45 -18.37 -19.64
CA SER A 84 -0.45 -18.46 -18.19
C SER A 84 -0.75 -19.89 -17.72
N LYS A 85 0.18 -20.50 -16.97
CA LYS A 85 0.06 -21.85 -16.39
C LYS A 85 0.41 -21.81 -14.90
N LEU A 86 -0.25 -22.65 -14.10
CA LEU A 86 0.10 -22.82 -12.69
C LEU A 86 1.45 -23.54 -12.56
N SER A 87 2.32 -23.00 -11.71
CA SER A 87 3.63 -23.60 -11.41
C SER A 87 3.58 -24.39 -10.10
N GLU A 88 4.23 -25.55 -10.08
CA GLU A 88 4.52 -26.31 -8.86
C GLU A 88 5.70 -25.69 -8.07
N VAL A 89 6.57 -24.92 -8.73
CA VAL A 89 7.74 -24.27 -8.11
C VAL A 89 7.38 -22.87 -7.59
N ARG A 90 6.59 -22.08 -8.34
CA ARG A 90 6.06 -20.80 -7.86
C ARG A 90 4.74 -21.02 -7.12
N THR A 91 4.86 -21.28 -5.82
CA THR A 91 3.70 -21.61 -4.98
C THR A 91 3.05 -20.43 -4.26
N SER A 92 3.60 -19.23 -4.40
CA SER A 92 3.06 -18.04 -3.78
C SER A 92 1.76 -17.56 -4.43
N SER A 93 0.90 -16.96 -3.61
CA SER A 93 -0.21 -16.13 -4.08
C SER A 93 0.21 -14.66 -4.13
N GLY A 94 -0.38 -13.88 -5.04
CA GLY A 94 -0.07 -12.47 -5.20
C GLY A 94 -1.24 -11.68 -5.75
N MET A 95 -1.13 -10.36 -5.65
CA MET A 95 -2.03 -9.37 -6.23
C MET A 95 -1.22 -8.13 -6.59
N PHE A 96 -1.65 -7.41 -7.62
CA PHE A 96 -1.13 -6.08 -7.95
C PHE A 96 -1.99 -5.01 -7.29
N ILE A 97 -1.39 -4.17 -6.46
CA ILE A 97 -2.04 -2.95 -5.98
C ILE A 97 -1.92 -1.89 -7.08
N THR A 98 -3.02 -1.27 -7.46
CA THR A 98 -3.01 -0.22 -8.48
C THR A 98 -2.20 0.98 -8.02
N LYS A 99 -1.48 1.62 -8.96
CA LYS A 99 -0.68 2.81 -8.73
C LYS A 99 -1.46 3.90 -7.98
N ALA A 100 -0.84 4.53 -6.99
CA ALA A 100 -1.46 5.58 -6.16
C ALA A 100 -2.88 5.23 -5.66
N LYS A 101 -3.13 3.95 -5.32
CA LYS A 101 -4.44 3.44 -4.87
C LYS A 101 -5.08 4.32 -3.79
N ASP A 102 -4.25 4.77 -2.86
CA ASP A 102 -4.59 5.63 -1.74
C ASP A 102 -3.35 6.46 -1.32
N PRO A 103 -3.50 7.43 -0.40
CA PRO A 103 -2.39 8.27 0.03
C PRO A 103 -1.20 7.53 0.66
N ILE A 104 -1.43 6.38 1.32
CA ILE A 104 -0.36 5.58 1.93
C ILE A 104 0.46 4.91 0.83
N VAL A 105 -0.21 4.26 -0.13
CA VAL A 105 0.44 3.64 -1.29
C VAL A 105 1.21 4.70 -2.10
N ALA A 106 0.60 5.86 -2.33
CA ALA A 106 1.25 6.95 -3.05
C ALA A 106 2.54 7.42 -2.35
N GLY A 107 2.54 7.54 -1.02
CA GLY A 107 3.74 7.90 -0.25
C GLY A 107 4.82 6.81 -0.27
N ILE A 108 4.44 5.53 -0.28
CA ILE A 108 5.40 4.42 -0.45
C ILE A 108 6.06 4.47 -1.83
N GLU A 109 5.29 4.73 -2.88
CA GLU A 109 5.82 4.90 -4.24
C GLU A 109 6.80 6.08 -4.32
N ASP A 110 6.51 7.20 -3.64
CA ASP A 110 7.42 8.36 -3.59
C ASP A 110 8.74 8.01 -2.87
N LYS A 111 8.69 7.21 -1.79
CA LYS A 111 9.90 6.68 -1.13
C LYS A 111 10.70 5.78 -2.06
N ILE A 112 10.05 4.90 -2.82
CA ILE A 112 10.72 4.01 -3.78
C ILE A 112 11.39 4.82 -4.87
N ALA A 113 10.71 5.80 -5.46
CA ALA A 113 11.25 6.69 -6.47
C ALA A 113 12.49 7.45 -5.96
N THR A 114 12.37 8.04 -4.77
CA THR A 114 13.48 8.75 -4.12
C THR A 114 14.69 7.85 -3.88
N TRP A 115 14.49 6.61 -3.41
CA TRP A 115 15.59 5.69 -3.10
C TRP A 115 16.26 5.11 -4.35
N THR A 116 15.48 4.80 -5.39
CA THR A 116 15.97 4.17 -6.61
C THR A 116 16.52 5.19 -7.62
N PHE A 117 16.25 6.48 -7.41
CA PHE A 117 16.50 7.54 -8.39
C PHE A 117 15.79 7.28 -9.72
N LEU A 118 14.67 6.55 -9.67
CA LEU A 118 13.79 6.29 -10.81
C LEU A 118 12.46 7.03 -10.60
N PRO A 119 11.85 7.55 -11.66
CA PRO A 119 10.58 8.26 -11.55
C PRO A 119 9.42 7.31 -11.23
N LYS A 120 8.37 7.87 -10.63
CA LYS A 120 7.17 7.13 -10.23
C LYS A 120 6.33 6.71 -11.43
N GLU A 121 6.33 7.49 -12.50
CA GLU A 121 5.42 7.42 -13.64
C GLU A 121 5.65 6.24 -14.61
N TRP A 122 6.72 5.46 -14.45
CA TRP A 122 6.98 4.29 -15.31
C TRP A 122 5.93 3.18 -15.16
#